data_AF-A0A7Z7NGF7-F1
#
_entry.id   AF-A0A7Z7NGF7-F1
#
_cell.length_a   1.000
_cell.length_b   1.000
_cell.length_c   1.000
_cell.angle_alpha   90.00
_cell.angle_beta   90.00
_cell.angle_gamma   90.00
#
_symmetry.space_group_name_H-M   'P 1'
#
loop_
_entity.id
_entity.type
_entity.pdbx_description
1 polymer ?
#
loop_
_entity_poly.entity_id
_entity_poly.type
_entity_poly.pdbx_seq_one_letter_code
_entity_poly.pdbx_strand_id
1 'polypeptide(L)'
;MVANARSKDDKYPYDPLLQNSNTLADSVLRDVGLQEPKNDGVLGHWAPASGRQLDESVQPAVPGLGNSGRAFSAGGAPLDPQQEARLRDDPLFKQALAGLDKLGPDAGVYTNQQDKERIAGALAVQAKLNRPPLPEIQEVVPSQTNGNVFATYKNPGNDMDLLRTHVDKGEAVKQPLAENLQKLETANQQAVQPPAQEASRSIDQPSHGALGLR
;
A
#
# COMPACT_ATOMS: atom_id res chain seq x y z
N MET A 1 -22.97 19.99 3.95
CA MET A 1 -22.85 18.62 4.52
C MET A 1 -21.57 17.92 4.08
N VAL A 2 -21.30 17.69 2.78
CA VAL A 2 -20.07 16.97 2.34
C VAL A 2 -18.77 17.60 2.83
N ALA A 3 -18.58 18.91 2.63
CA ALA A 3 -17.38 19.61 3.10
C ALA A 3 -17.23 19.57 4.64
N ASN A 4 -18.36 19.62 5.35
CA ASN A 4 -18.39 19.52 6.80
C ASN A 4 -17.97 18.10 7.26
N ALA A 5 -18.52 17.05 6.65
CA ALA A 5 -18.11 15.67 6.91
C ALA A 5 -16.61 15.47 6.64
N ARG A 6 -16.10 15.97 5.51
CA ARG A 6 -14.67 15.92 5.18
C ARG A 6 -13.79 16.64 6.19
N SER A 7 -14.24 17.76 6.76
CA SER A 7 -13.46 18.49 7.77
C SER A 7 -13.35 17.78 9.11
N LYS A 8 -14.21 16.78 9.35
CA LYS A 8 -14.26 15.96 10.57
C LYS A 8 -13.67 14.57 10.35
N ASP A 9 -13.34 14.23 9.10
CA ASP A 9 -12.72 12.97 8.74
C ASP A 9 -11.36 12.84 9.43
N ASP A 10 -11.07 11.65 9.97
CA ASP A 10 -9.83 11.32 10.69
C ASP A 10 -9.46 12.27 11.86
N LYS A 11 -10.41 13.08 12.32
CA LYS A 11 -10.24 14.04 13.43
C LYS A 11 -10.73 13.48 14.76
N TYR A 12 -11.68 12.55 14.76
CA TYR A 12 -12.31 12.04 15.97
C TYR A 12 -12.13 10.51 16.11
N PRO A 13 -11.62 10.00 17.25
CA PRO A 13 -11.43 8.57 17.46
C PRO A 13 -12.74 7.78 17.34
N TYR A 14 -12.73 6.63 16.68
CA TYR A 14 -13.90 5.77 16.58
C TYR A 14 -14.01 4.82 17.77
N ASP A 15 -15.19 4.77 18.38
CA ASP A 15 -15.58 3.78 19.37
C ASP A 15 -16.97 3.20 19.01
N PRO A 16 -17.13 1.87 18.86
CA PRO A 16 -18.40 1.27 18.46
C PRO A 16 -19.59 1.63 19.35
N LEU A 17 -19.34 1.88 20.64
CA LEU A 17 -20.36 2.12 21.66
C LEU A 17 -20.55 3.61 21.95
N LEU A 18 -19.47 4.39 21.90
CA LEU A 18 -19.43 5.77 22.37
C LEU A 18 -19.41 6.81 21.24
N GLN A 19 -18.75 6.53 20.12
CA GLN A 19 -18.50 7.48 19.03
C GLN A 19 -18.31 6.75 17.70
N ASN A 20 -19.41 6.53 16.98
CA ASN A 20 -19.41 5.77 15.72
C ASN A 20 -19.97 6.61 14.55
N SER A 21 -20.30 5.95 13.43
CA SER A 21 -20.86 6.62 12.25
C SER A 21 -22.13 7.42 12.54
N ASN A 22 -22.95 7.02 13.52
CA ASN A 22 -24.14 7.75 13.93
C ASN A 22 -23.76 9.09 14.59
N THR A 23 -22.77 9.10 15.48
CA THR A 23 -22.28 10.33 16.13
C THR A 23 -21.72 11.32 15.11
N LEU A 24 -20.98 10.82 14.11
CA LEU A 24 -20.47 11.64 13.02
C LEU A 24 -21.61 12.21 12.15
N ALA A 25 -22.56 11.37 11.73
CA ALA A 25 -23.71 11.80 10.95
C ALA A 25 -24.52 12.88 11.67
N ASP A 26 -24.78 12.68 12.97
CA ASP A 26 -25.51 13.61 13.82
C ASP A 26 -24.80 14.96 13.92
N SER A 27 -23.47 14.96 14.06
CA SER A 27 -22.69 16.21 14.05
C SER A 27 -22.84 16.98 12.74
N VAL A 28 -22.86 16.29 11.61
CA VAL A 28 -22.99 16.91 10.29
C VAL A 28 -24.40 17.47 10.09
N LEU A 29 -25.43 16.78 10.59
CA LEU A 29 -26.83 17.23 10.58
C LEU A 29 -27.03 18.45 11.49
N ARG A 30 -26.51 18.39 12.72
CA ARG A 30 -26.59 19.46 13.70
C ARG A 30 -25.97 20.75 13.19
N ASP A 31 -24.80 20.67 12.57
CA ASP A 31 -24.08 21.83 12.02
C ASP A 31 -24.83 22.54 10.88
N VAL A 32 -25.78 21.86 10.22
CA VAL A 32 -26.63 22.45 9.19
C VAL A 32 -28.06 22.72 9.69
N GLY A 33 -28.30 22.60 11.00
CA GLY A 33 -29.60 22.84 11.63
C GLY A 33 -30.67 21.80 11.28
N LEU A 34 -30.27 20.60 10.83
CA LEU A 34 -31.19 19.50 10.56
C LEU A 34 -31.42 18.65 11.81
N GLN A 35 -32.60 18.04 11.87
CA GLN A 35 -32.98 17.17 12.98
C GLN A 35 -32.16 15.87 12.96
N GLU A 36 -31.55 15.57 14.11
CA GLU A 36 -30.82 14.33 14.33
C GLU A 36 -31.80 13.15 14.53
N PRO A 37 -31.46 11.95 14.06
CA PRO A 37 -32.10 10.71 14.48
C PRO A 37 -32.17 10.61 16.00
N LYS A 38 -33.26 10.02 16.51
CA LYS A 38 -33.38 9.73 17.93
C LYS A 38 -32.92 8.29 18.19
N ASN A 39 -32.18 8.09 19.27
CA ASN A 39 -31.98 6.76 19.84
C ASN A 39 -33.09 6.50 20.88
N ASP A 40 -34.23 5.98 20.43
CA ASP A 40 -35.41 5.67 21.26
C ASP A 40 -35.53 4.16 21.58
N GLY A 41 -34.45 3.40 21.38
CA GLY A 41 -34.28 2.04 21.88
C GLY A 41 -34.65 0.94 20.90
N VAL A 42 -34.66 -0.32 21.37
CA VAL A 42 -34.80 -1.53 20.54
C VAL A 42 -36.18 -1.65 19.88
N LEU A 43 -37.20 -1.03 20.46
CA LEU A 43 -38.57 -0.99 19.90
C LEU A 43 -38.80 0.22 18.96
N GLY A 44 -37.78 1.05 18.77
CA GLY A 44 -37.81 2.22 17.87
C GLY A 44 -36.61 2.24 16.91
N HIS A 45 -36.07 3.43 16.66
CA HIS A 45 -34.83 3.66 15.94
C HIS A 45 -33.63 3.41 16.85
N TRP A 46 -33.16 2.17 16.84
CA TRP A 46 -31.93 1.82 17.54
C TRP A 46 -30.72 2.42 16.82
N ALA A 47 -30.22 3.52 17.37
CA ALA A 47 -29.08 4.28 16.85
C ALA A 47 -28.05 4.48 17.97
N PRO A 48 -27.26 3.44 18.32
CA PRO A 48 -26.25 3.57 19.37
C PRO A 48 -25.28 4.71 19.03
N ALA A 49 -24.89 5.46 20.07
CA ALA A 49 -24.06 6.67 19.99
C ALA A 49 -24.67 7.90 19.28
N SER A 50 -25.93 7.81 18.82
CA SER A 50 -26.67 8.97 18.29
C SER A 50 -27.02 9.98 19.40
N GLY A 51 -27.09 11.27 19.05
CA GLY A 51 -27.33 12.41 19.94
C GLY A 51 -26.11 12.85 20.76
N ARG A 52 -24.96 12.19 20.60
CA ARG A 52 -23.72 12.55 21.30
C ARG A 52 -22.99 13.69 20.58
N GLN A 53 -22.03 14.29 21.26
CA GLN A 53 -21.09 15.25 20.67
C GLN A 53 -19.82 14.51 20.27
N LEU A 54 -19.21 14.92 19.16
CA LEU A 54 -17.88 14.46 18.78
C LEU A 54 -16.86 14.97 19.79
N ASP A 55 -16.05 14.06 20.31
CA ASP A 55 -15.04 14.31 21.33
C ASP A 55 -13.72 13.66 20.92
N GLU A 56 -12.68 14.50 20.84
CA GLU A 56 -11.32 14.09 20.45
C GLU A 56 -10.63 13.27 21.56
N SER A 57 -11.11 13.36 22.80
CA SER A 57 -10.52 12.70 23.98
C SER A 57 -11.02 11.27 24.22
N VAL A 58 -11.96 10.78 23.40
CA VAL A 58 -12.49 9.42 23.50
C VAL A 58 -11.35 8.41 23.33
N GLN A 59 -11.20 7.54 24.31
CA GLN A 59 -10.30 6.40 24.26
C GLN A 59 -11.10 5.19 23.74
N PRO A 60 -10.81 4.68 22.54
CA PRO A 60 -11.54 3.54 21.98
C PRO A 60 -11.41 2.30 22.86
N ALA A 61 -12.54 1.65 23.15
CA ALA A 61 -12.58 0.36 23.84
C ALA A 61 -11.86 -0.74 23.05
N VAL A 62 -11.78 -0.59 21.72
CA VAL A 62 -11.01 -1.46 20.84
C VAL A 62 -9.83 -0.65 20.27
N PRO A 63 -8.58 -0.97 20.67
CA PRO A 63 -7.39 -0.31 20.13
C PRO A 63 -7.29 -0.44 18.60
N GLY A 64 -6.92 0.65 17.92
CA GLY A 64 -6.71 0.66 16.46
C GLY A 64 -7.93 0.97 15.61
N LEU A 65 -9.09 1.27 16.21
CA LEU A 65 -10.28 1.63 15.44
C LEU A 65 -10.38 3.12 15.06
N GLY A 66 -9.53 4.03 15.53
CA GLY A 66 -9.62 5.46 15.16
C GLY A 66 -8.37 6.33 15.31
N ASN A 67 -8.41 7.44 14.55
CA ASN A 67 -7.44 8.49 14.23
C ASN A 67 -6.03 8.05 13.84
N SER A 68 -5.86 7.86 12.52
CA SER A 68 -4.61 7.70 11.77
C SER A 68 -3.50 6.87 12.44
N GLY A 69 -3.62 5.55 12.37
CA GLY A 69 -2.51 4.67 12.70
C GLY A 69 -2.80 3.19 12.52
N ARG A 70 -3.05 2.75 11.29
CA ARG A 70 -3.12 1.34 10.82
C ARG A 70 -4.45 0.61 10.96
N ALA A 71 -4.98 0.35 9.76
CA ALA A 71 -5.56 -0.89 9.29
C ALA A 71 -6.63 -1.57 10.15
N PHE A 72 -7.85 -1.56 9.60
CA PHE A 72 -8.68 -2.74 9.53
C PHE A 72 -7.80 -3.97 9.27
N SER A 73 -7.66 -4.83 10.28
CA SER A 73 -6.85 -6.05 10.23
C SER A 73 -7.39 -7.00 9.18
N ALA A 74 -6.90 -6.86 7.94
CA ALA A 74 -6.81 -7.94 6.99
C ALA A 74 -5.42 -8.58 7.15
N GLY A 75 -5.33 -9.63 7.97
CA GLY A 75 -4.40 -10.75 7.78
C GLY A 75 -2.89 -10.61 8.03
N GLY A 76 -2.33 -9.46 8.46
CA GLY A 76 -0.88 -9.32 8.69
C GLY A 76 -0.54 -8.65 10.02
N ALA A 77 0.57 -9.05 10.65
CA ALA A 77 1.08 -8.38 11.85
C ALA A 77 1.39 -6.90 11.53
N PRO A 78 0.95 -5.94 12.37
CA PRO A 78 1.27 -4.54 12.15
C PRO A 78 2.80 -4.34 12.22
N LEU A 79 3.38 -3.65 11.23
CA LEU A 79 4.79 -3.23 11.25
C LEU A 79 5.07 -2.29 12.44
N ASP A 80 6.31 -1.95 12.78
CA ASP A 80 6.51 -0.83 13.70
C ASP A 80 6.26 0.51 12.98
N PRO A 81 5.68 1.56 13.61
CA PRO A 81 5.38 2.83 12.94
C PRO A 81 6.62 3.51 12.33
N GLN A 82 7.76 3.44 13.02
CA GLN A 82 9.03 3.95 12.50
C GLN A 82 9.56 3.12 11.32
N GLN A 83 9.35 1.81 11.34
CA GLN A 83 9.75 0.93 10.24
C GLN A 83 8.88 1.18 9.02
N GLU A 84 7.57 1.30 9.18
CA GLU A 84 6.66 1.63 8.08
C GLU A 84 6.96 3.00 7.47
N ALA A 85 7.28 4.02 8.28
CA ALA A 85 7.72 5.32 7.76
C ALA A 85 8.98 5.20 6.90
N ARG A 86 9.97 4.43 7.35
CA ARG A 86 11.20 4.16 6.58
C ARG A 86 10.93 3.38 5.29
N LEU A 87 10.00 2.43 5.31
CA LEU A 87 9.64 1.65 4.12
C LEU A 87 8.80 2.45 3.13
N ARG A 88 7.98 3.39 3.62
CA ARG A 88 7.34 4.41 2.77
C ARG A 88 8.34 5.39 2.17
N ASP A 89 9.54 5.51 2.74
CA ASP A 89 10.61 6.31 2.19
C ASP A 89 11.40 5.61 1.06
N ASP A 90 11.11 4.34 0.76
CA ASP A 90 11.74 3.59 -0.32
C ASP A 90 11.55 4.27 -1.70
N PRO A 91 12.61 4.36 -2.53
CA PRO A 91 12.55 5.07 -3.80
C PRO A 91 11.54 4.46 -4.78
N LEU A 92 11.46 3.12 -4.90
CA LEU A 92 10.52 2.47 -5.81
C LEU A 92 9.08 2.71 -5.37
N PHE A 93 8.83 2.67 -4.06
CA PHE A 93 7.50 2.98 -3.52
C PHE A 93 7.09 4.44 -3.80
N LYS A 94 7.97 5.40 -3.53
CA LYS A 94 7.72 6.83 -3.83
C LYS A 94 7.49 7.09 -5.31
N GLN A 95 8.27 6.46 -6.17
CA GLN A 95 8.14 6.59 -7.62
C GLN A 95 6.82 5.98 -8.12
N ALA A 96 6.42 4.82 -7.60
CA ALA A 96 5.12 4.23 -7.91
C ALA A 96 3.95 5.15 -7.46
N LEU A 97 4.02 5.72 -6.27
CA LEU A 97 3.04 6.70 -5.79
C LEU A 97 2.97 7.92 -6.69
N ALA A 98 4.11 8.51 -7.04
CA ALA A 98 4.17 9.67 -7.92
C ALA A 98 3.62 9.36 -9.32
N GLY A 99 3.85 8.15 -9.83
CA GLY A 99 3.26 7.68 -11.10
C GLY A 99 1.74 7.56 -11.02
N LEU A 100 1.21 6.98 -9.95
CA LEU A 100 -0.24 6.89 -9.71
C LEU A 100 -0.88 8.27 -9.48
N ASP A 101 -0.17 9.20 -8.85
CA ASP A 101 -0.63 10.58 -8.68
C ASP A 101 -0.74 11.32 -10.00
N LYS A 102 0.22 11.12 -10.92
CA LYS A 102 0.17 11.70 -12.28
C LYS A 102 -1.02 11.19 -13.10
N LEU A 103 -1.43 9.94 -12.90
CA LEU A 103 -2.62 9.38 -13.55
C LEU A 103 -3.91 10.03 -13.05
N GLY A 104 -3.94 10.42 -11.77
CA GLY A 104 -5.12 10.96 -11.12
C GLY A 104 -6.24 9.93 -10.90
N PRO A 105 -7.29 10.31 -10.17
CA PRO A 105 -8.43 9.43 -9.87
C PRO A 105 -9.25 9.08 -11.12
N ASP A 106 -9.23 9.94 -12.15
CA ASP A 106 -10.00 9.75 -13.38
C ASP A 106 -9.51 8.55 -14.23
N ALA A 107 -8.28 8.08 -13.98
CA ALA A 107 -7.74 6.90 -14.63
C ALA A 107 -8.41 5.57 -14.18
N GLY A 108 -9.24 5.59 -13.13
CA GLY A 108 -9.97 4.42 -12.65
C GLY A 108 -9.08 3.29 -12.10
N VAL A 109 -7.85 3.64 -11.69
CA VAL A 109 -6.85 2.71 -11.17
C VAL A 109 -7.04 2.47 -9.66
N TYR A 110 -7.36 3.52 -8.91
CA TYR A 110 -7.61 3.50 -7.47
C TYR A 110 -8.87 4.31 -7.15
N THR A 111 -9.59 3.94 -6.09
CA THR A 111 -10.83 4.63 -5.69
C THR A 111 -10.63 5.59 -4.52
N ASN A 112 -9.57 5.36 -3.74
CA ASN A 112 -9.23 6.12 -2.55
C ASN A 112 -7.71 6.09 -2.32
N GLN A 113 -7.25 6.87 -1.34
CA GLN A 113 -5.83 6.98 -1.01
C GLN A 113 -5.22 5.64 -0.55
N GLN A 114 -5.99 4.82 0.17
CA GLN A 114 -5.52 3.52 0.67
C GLN A 114 -5.28 2.53 -0.47
N ASP A 115 -6.17 2.47 -1.46
CA ASP A 115 -6.00 1.66 -2.67
C ASP A 115 -4.76 2.09 -3.45
N LYS A 116 -4.54 3.40 -3.57
CA LYS A 116 -3.37 3.97 -4.24
C LYS A 116 -2.08 3.47 -3.58
N GLU A 117 -1.99 3.54 -2.26
CA GLU A 117 -0.82 3.07 -1.51
C GLU A 117 -0.62 1.56 -1.63
N ARG A 118 -1.70 0.76 -1.57
CA ARG A 118 -1.62 -0.69 -1.75
C ARG A 118 -1.09 -1.07 -3.13
N ILE A 119 -1.60 -0.41 -4.18
CA ILE A 119 -1.15 -0.61 -5.57
C ILE A 119 0.31 -0.17 -5.72
N ALA A 120 0.69 0.97 -5.15
CA ALA A 120 2.09 1.43 -5.18
C ALA A 120 3.04 0.44 -4.49
N GLY A 121 2.63 -0.10 -3.33
CA GLY A 121 3.38 -1.14 -2.61
C GLY A 121 3.57 -2.39 -3.46
N ALA A 122 2.50 -2.87 -4.10
CA ALA A 122 2.56 -4.03 -4.98
C ALA A 122 3.47 -3.79 -6.20
N LEU A 123 3.39 -2.60 -6.82
CA LEU A 123 4.24 -2.21 -7.95
C LEU A 123 5.72 -2.16 -7.55
N ALA A 124 6.04 -1.60 -6.39
CA ALA A 124 7.41 -1.52 -5.89
C ALA A 124 8.01 -2.91 -5.66
N VAL A 125 7.24 -3.83 -5.05
CA VAL A 125 7.65 -5.23 -4.88
C VAL A 125 7.89 -5.91 -6.23
N GLN A 126 6.96 -5.77 -7.18
CA GLN A 126 7.10 -6.38 -8.50
C GLN A 126 8.25 -5.77 -9.31
N ALA A 127 8.52 -4.48 -9.16
CA ALA A 127 9.65 -3.81 -9.80
C ALA A 127 10.97 -4.37 -9.28
N LYS A 128 11.07 -4.59 -7.97
CA LYS A 128 12.26 -5.16 -7.33
C LYS A 128 12.47 -6.63 -7.66
N LEU A 129 11.40 -7.42 -7.74
CA LEU A 129 11.46 -8.86 -8.01
C LEU A 129 11.52 -9.19 -9.51
N ASN A 130 11.33 -8.21 -10.39
CA ASN A 130 11.41 -8.41 -11.84
C ASN A 130 12.77 -8.99 -12.25
N ARG A 131 12.82 -9.67 -13.39
CA ARG A 131 14.07 -10.18 -13.96
C ARG A 131 14.24 -9.69 -15.40
N PRO A 132 15.13 -8.71 -15.65
CA PRO A 132 15.98 -7.99 -14.68
C PRO A 132 15.17 -7.04 -13.76
N PRO A 133 15.64 -6.75 -12.53
CA PRO A 133 14.97 -5.82 -11.63
C PRO A 133 14.92 -4.43 -12.26
N LEU A 134 13.84 -3.68 -12.01
CA LEU A 134 13.74 -2.30 -12.47
C LEU A 134 14.64 -1.43 -11.58
N PRO A 135 15.59 -0.65 -12.14
CA PRO A 135 16.41 0.27 -11.36
C PRO A 135 15.58 1.36 -10.67
N GLU A 136 14.54 1.82 -11.36
CA GLU A 136 13.58 2.82 -10.90
C GLU A 136 12.24 2.64 -11.62
N ILE A 137 11.19 3.30 -11.13
CA ILE A 137 9.89 3.40 -11.82
C ILE A 137 9.79 4.81 -12.40
N GLN A 138 9.91 4.93 -13.72
CA GLN A 138 9.82 6.23 -14.39
C GLN A 138 8.37 6.62 -14.68
N GLU A 139 7.57 5.65 -15.12
CA GLU A 139 6.19 5.87 -15.53
C GLU A 139 5.30 4.69 -15.10
N VAL A 140 4.09 5.02 -14.64
CA VAL A 140 3.04 4.08 -14.29
C VAL A 140 1.92 4.23 -15.32
N VAL A 141 1.58 3.13 -16.01
CA VAL A 141 0.63 3.13 -17.11
C VAL A 141 -0.49 2.14 -16.84
N PRO A 142 -1.77 2.56 -16.85
CA PRO A 142 -2.89 1.63 -16.73
C PRO A 142 -3.09 0.86 -18.04
N SER A 143 -3.40 -0.41 -17.92
CA SER A 143 -3.87 -1.23 -19.03
C SER A 143 -5.32 -0.88 -19.36
N GLN A 144 -5.59 -0.62 -20.64
CA GLN A 144 -6.96 -0.36 -21.11
C GLN A 144 -7.79 -1.64 -21.26
N THR A 145 -7.18 -2.83 -21.22
CA THR A 145 -7.83 -4.08 -21.64
C THR A 145 -8.09 -5.07 -20.51
N ASN A 146 -7.27 -5.08 -19.46
CA ASN A 146 -7.31 -6.15 -18.45
C ASN A 146 -7.19 -5.66 -17.00
N GLY A 147 -7.26 -4.36 -16.76
CA GLY A 147 -7.19 -3.81 -15.40
C GLY A 147 -5.81 -3.87 -14.74
N ASN A 148 -4.78 -4.34 -15.45
CA ASN A 148 -3.41 -4.29 -14.96
C ASN A 148 -2.88 -2.85 -14.89
N VAL A 149 -1.89 -2.65 -14.03
CA VAL A 149 -1.11 -1.41 -13.96
C VAL A 149 0.34 -1.78 -14.18
N PHE A 150 0.99 -1.08 -15.11
CA PHE A 150 2.38 -1.31 -15.48
C PHE A 150 3.29 -0.27 -14.82
N ALA A 151 4.41 -0.72 -14.30
CA ALA A 151 5.55 0.15 -14.00
C ALA A 151 6.62 -0.05 -15.07
N THR A 152 7.18 1.05 -15.56
CA THR A 152 8.12 1.03 -16.69
C THR A 152 9.41 1.78 -16.39
N TYR A 153 10.49 1.31 -16.99
CA TYR A 153 11.81 1.90 -17.00
C TYR A 153 12.35 1.87 -18.42
N LYS A 154 12.77 3.02 -18.94
CA LYS A 154 13.46 3.13 -20.22
C LYS A 154 14.94 3.39 -19.94
N ASN A 155 15.80 2.60 -20.55
CA ASN A 155 17.24 2.75 -20.35
C ASN A 155 17.75 4.07 -20.96
N PRO A 156 18.37 4.97 -20.18
CA PRO A 156 18.95 6.20 -20.72
C PRO A 156 19.98 5.88 -21.81
N GLY A 157 19.73 6.37 -23.03
CA GLY A 157 20.60 6.13 -24.18
C GLY A 157 20.24 4.90 -25.03
N ASN A 158 19.20 4.15 -24.66
CA ASN A 158 18.61 3.12 -25.52
C ASN A 158 17.09 3.01 -25.30
N ASP A 159 16.33 3.82 -26.03
CA ASP A 159 14.85 3.87 -25.91
C ASP A 159 14.15 2.55 -26.26
N MET A 160 14.83 1.64 -26.96
CA MET A 160 14.30 0.30 -27.28
C MET A 160 14.43 -0.68 -26.12
N ASP A 161 15.29 -0.40 -25.14
CA ASP A 161 15.46 -1.19 -23.92
C ASP A 161 14.46 -0.74 -22.86
N LEU A 162 13.26 -1.30 -22.96
CA LEU A 162 12.14 -1.06 -22.07
C LEU A 162 11.98 -2.23 -21.10
N LEU A 163 12.23 -1.97 -19.82
CA LEU A 163 11.84 -2.88 -18.75
C LEU A 163 10.44 -2.51 -18.28
N ARG A 164 9.58 -3.52 -18.14
CA ARG A 164 8.25 -3.35 -17.57
C ARG A 164 7.93 -4.48 -16.61
N THR A 165 7.18 -4.13 -15.58
CA THR A 165 6.50 -5.08 -14.70
C THR A 165 5.03 -4.69 -14.58
N HIS A 166 4.21 -5.57 -14.05
CA HIS A 166 2.78 -5.31 -13.88
C HIS A 166 2.23 -5.89 -12.59
N VAL A 167 1.14 -5.27 -12.15
CA VAL A 167 0.25 -5.80 -11.10
C VAL A 167 -1.18 -5.80 -11.61
N ASP A 168 -1.97 -6.77 -11.17
CA ASP A 168 -3.42 -6.69 -11.27
C ASP A 168 -3.94 -5.74 -10.19
N LYS A 169 -4.72 -4.72 -10.57
CA LYS A 169 -5.21 -3.73 -9.60
C LYS A 169 -6.17 -4.35 -8.57
N GLY A 170 -7.00 -5.31 -8.98
CA GLY A 170 -7.98 -5.98 -8.13
C GLY A 170 -7.32 -6.90 -7.11
N GLU A 171 -6.20 -7.52 -7.45
CA GLU A 171 -5.39 -8.28 -6.50
C GLU A 171 -4.54 -7.37 -5.60
N ALA A 172 -4.00 -6.28 -6.15
CA ALA A 172 -3.16 -5.37 -5.39
C ALA A 172 -3.93 -4.68 -4.24
N VAL A 173 -5.18 -4.27 -4.46
CA VAL A 173 -6.01 -3.63 -3.40
C VAL A 173 -6.44 -4.59 -2.29
N LYS A 174 -6.41 -5.90 -2.54
CA LYS A 174 -6.69 -6.92 -1.50
C LYS A 174 -5.51 -7.12 -0.57
N GLN A 175 -4.28 -6.84 -1.04
CA GLN A 175 -3.08 -7.01 -0.24
C GLN A 175 -2.90 -5.83 0.72
N PRO A 176 -2.68 -6.08 2.03
CA PRO A 176 -2.37 -5.02 2.97
C PRO A 176 -1.08 -4.30 2.58
N LEU A 177 -1.08 -2.97 2.73
CA LEU A 177 0.14 -2.17 2.48
C LEU A 177 1.31 -2.66 3.33
N ALA A 178 1.08 -2.94 4.62
CA ALA A 178 2.12 -3.42 5.53
C ALA A 178 2.79 -4.71 5.00
N GLU A 179 2.02 -5.63 4.44
CA GLU A 179 2.55 -6.86 3.86
C GLU A 179 3.41 -6.59 2.62
N ASN A 180 2.98 -5.68 1.74
CA ASN A 180 3.76 -5.26 0.57
C ASN A 180 5.06 -4.57 0.96
N LEU A 181 5.03 -3.68 1.96
CA LEU A 181 6.22 -3.01 2.48
C LEU A 181 7.22 -4.01 3.09
N GLN A 182 6.74 -5.02 3.83
CA GLN A 182 7.60 -6.05 4.38
C GLN A 182 8.24 -6.94 3.30
N LYS A 183 7.48 -7.29 2.25
CA LYS A 183 8.02 -8.00 1.08
C LYS A 183 9.09 -7.16 0.37
N LEU A 184 8.85 -5.85 0.22
CA LEU A 184 9.81 -4.93 -0.39
C LEU A 184 11.10 -4.84 0.43
N GLU A 185 11.00 -4.75 1.75
CA GLU A 185 12.14 -4.76 2.66
C GLU A 185 12.97 -6.05 2.50
N THR A 186 12.30 -7.21 2.50
CA THR A 186 12.94 -8.51 2.33
C THR A 186 13.66 -8.59 0.98
N ALA A 187 13.03 -8.12 -0.10
CA ALA A 187 13.61 -8.08 -1.43
C ALA A 187 14.81 -7.11 -1.51
N ASN A 188 14.77 -5.99 -0.78
CA ASN A 188 15.89 -5.06 -0.66
C ASN A 188 17.07 -5.69 0.08
N GLN A 189 16.85 -6.44 1.15
CA GLN A 189 17.91 -7.13 1.90
C GLN A 189 18.56 -8.24 1.07
N GLN A 190 17.79 -9.01 0.30
CA GLN A 190 18.31 -10.07 -0.57
C GLN A 190 19.21 -9.54 -1.69
N ALA A 191 18.96 -8.32 -2.18
CA ALA A 191 19.79 -7.69 -3.21
C ALA A 191 21.17 -7.22 -2.71
N VAL A 192 21.39 -7.13 -1.39
CA VAL A 192 22.64 -6.63 -0.77
C VAL A 192 23.59 -7.77 -0.38
N GLN A 193 23.18 -9.04 -0.49
CA GLN A 193 24.12 -10.15 -0.34
C GLN A 193 24.95 -10.33 -1.62
N PRO A 194 26.28 -10.09 -1.59
CA PRO A 194 27.12 -10.45 -2.71
C PRO A 194 27.07 -11.98 -2.89
N PRO A 195 27.13 -12.51 -4.13
CA PRO A 195 27.42 -13.91 -4.32
C PRO A 195 28.79 -14.18 -3.70
N ALA A 196 28.82 -14.80 -2.52
CA ALA A 196 30.04 -15.35 -1.96
C ALA A 196 30.57 -16.33 -3.00
N GLN A 197 31.70 -15.96 -3.57
CA GLN A 197 32.28 -16.55 -4.77
C GLN A 197 32.44 -18.07 -4.61
N GLU A 198 31.77 -18.83 -5.49
CA GLU A 198 32.26 -20.11 -6.00
C GLU A 198 33.56 -19.88 -6.79
N ALA A 199 34.60 -19.39 -6.12
CA ALA A 199 35.96 -19.29 -6.65
C ALA A 199 36.86 -20.20 -5.81
N SER A 200 36.61 -21.50 -5.86
CA SER A 200 37.54 -22.53 -5.38
C SER A 200 37.13 -23.95 -5.82
N ARG A 201 36.77 -24.13 -7.10
CA ARG A 201 36.71 -25.47 -7.73
C ARG A 201 37.13 -25.41 -9.20
N SER A 202 38.31 -24.87 -9.48
CA SER A 202 38.87 -24.89 -10.84
C SER A 202 40.40 -24.74 -10.86
N ILE A 203 41.12 -25.52 -10.04
CA ILE A 203 42.43 -26.07 -10.43
C ILE A 203 42.50 -27.47 -9.82
N ASP A 204 42.14 -28.49 -10.59
CA ASP A 204 43.06 -29.60 -10.93
C ASP A 204 42.32 -30.56 -11.87
N GLN A 205 42.54 -30.38 -13.16
CA GLN A 205 42.11 -31.32 -14.18
C GLN A 205 43.31 -31.53 -15.12
N PRO A 206 44.13 -32.58 -14.93
CA PRO A 206 45.05 -33.01 -15.98
C PRO A 206 44.25 -33.85 -16.97
N SER A 207 44.02 -33.28 -18.16
CA SER A 207 43.33 -33.93 -19.26
C SER A 207 44.31 -34.26 -20.39
N HIS A 208 44.21 -35.50 -20.88
CA HIS A 208 44.76 -36.09 -22.11
C HIS A 208 46.28 -36.39 -22.11
N GLY A 209 46.80 -37.53 -22.58
CA GLY A 209 46.24 -38.58 -23.45
C GLY A 209 47.25 -38.91 -24.57
N ALA A 210 47.73 -40.16 -24.56
CA ALA A 210 48.22 -40.96 -25.71
C ALA A 210 49.58 -40.68 -26.41
N LEU A 211 50.40 -41.77 -26.36
CA LEU A 211 51.21 -42.42 -27.41
C LEU A 211 52.41 -41.72 -28.11
N GLY A 212 53.57 -42.40 -28.05
CA GLY A 212 54.35 -42.70 -29.26
C GLY A 212 55.89 -42.65 -29.20
N LEU A 213 56.53 -43.83 -29.39
CA LEU A 213 57.87 -44.11 -29.98
C LEU A 213 59.12 -43.45 -29.33
N ARG A 214 60.13 -44.19 -28.85
CA ARG A 214 61.04 -45.10 -29.57
C ARG A 214 61.90 -45.88 -28.58
#